data_AF-A0A067FZD8-F1
#
_entry.id   AF-A0A067FZD8-F1
#
_cell.length_a   1.000
_cell.length_b   1.000
_cell.length_c   1.000
_cell.angle_alpha   90.00
_cell.angle_beta   90.00
_cell.angle_gamma   90.00
#
_symmetry.space_group_name_H-M   'P 1'
#
loop_
_entity.id
_entity.type
_entity.pdbx_description
1 polymer ?
#
loop_
_entity_poly.entity_id
_entity_poly.type
_entity_poly.pdbx_seq_one_letter_code
_entity_poly.pdbx_strand_id
1 'polypeptide(L)'
;MSSVLIYNLPETIREADISRLSFAVELAEEFYGRVKGQDVAFEPAKLVWLIQRDFLQGKSVQEMVHDALQRVPNDKGDKNIDMVNQIRNSLAIMGDNSTAFSLPQPHLLRTKLCDMKDEELDPIYVKRREQLKKLVASVTRPKIVQGKFLNGNEFVAFMEQILEALNKGEIPSTGSLVEVFNKGILERCLKLYNERMAKVRLPLPEQSLQDAHERSKKEAMDVFDVQHFGRQHAKKSVMQLDEEIQEAYKNVIMANEYQSSKICESLYTRCEDKMDQLQVLRLPSMAKFNAGFLQCNQSFAHECVGPSKANYEQRMMKMLGKSRSLFIKEYNHRLFNWLVAFSLVMVVVGRFILKFIMIEMGAWVLFIFLETYTRMFWSAESLYYNPVWHFIVSTWETLVYSPVLDLDRWAVPLGCMIAVFVLYWRCCGKRKYGSRGLLPLYNNHKGGTNRPRTD
;
A
#
# COMPACT_ATOMS: atom_id res chain seq x y z
N MET A 1 12.29 45.85 2.30
CA MET A 1 13.18 46.49 1.30
C MET A 1 13.71 47.87 1.72
N SER A 2 13.01 48.62 2.57
CA SER A 2 13.49 49.92 3.04
C SER A 2 14.56 49.84 4.13
N SER A 3 15.34 50.92 4.29
CA SER A 3 16.20 51.15 5.47
C SER A 3 15.42 51.69 6.67
N VAL A 4 14.40 52.49 6.40
CA VAL A 4 13.48 53.04 7.39
C VAL A 4 12.06 52.74 6.93
N LEU A 5 11.23 52.20 7.81
CA LEU A 5 9.81 51.98 7.57
C LEU A 5 9.04 53.05 8.35
N ILE A 6 8.35 53.94 7.65
CA ILE A 6 7.49 54.96 8.27
C ILE A 6 6.06 54.43 8.26
N TYR A 7 5.50 54.18 9.43
CA TYR A 7 4.12 53.76 9.59
C TYR A 7 3.25 54.97 9.94
N ASN A 8 2.49 55.45 8.96
CA ASN A 8 1.71 56.68 9.06
C ASN A 8 0.28 56.39 9.53
N LEU A 9 -0.09 56.98 10.66
CA LEU A 9 -1.37 56.79 11.32
C LEU A 9 -2.11 58.12 11.47
N PRO A 10 -3.44 58.14 11.30
CA PRO A 10 -4.20 59.37 11.22
C PRO A 10 -4.40 60.11 12.53
N GLU A 11 -4.52 59.43 13.68
CA GLU A 11 -4.86 60.01 15.00
C GLU A 11 -4.30 59.18 16.18
N THR A 12 -4.70 57.91 16.32
CA THR A 12 -4.27 57.03 17.43
C THR A 12 -3.96 55.62 16.93
N ILE A 13 -3.22 54.85 17.73
CA ILE A 13 -2.93 53.44 17.44
C ILE A 13 -4.10 52.58 17.90
N ARG A 14 -4.80 51.93 16.97
CA ARG A 14 -5.84 50.95 17.29
C ARG A 14 -5.31 49.52 17.08
N GLU A 15 -5.99 48.54 17.65
CA GLU A 15 -5.59 47.13 17.49
C GLU A 15 -5.59 46.67 16.02
N ALA A 16 -6.54 47.15 15.22
CA ALA A 16 -6.57 46.88 13.78
C ALA A 16 -5.33 47.43 13.05
N ASP A 17 -4.77 48.54 13.54
CA ASP A 17 -3.56 49.14 12.96
C ASP A 17 -2.31 48.32 13.35
N ILE A 18 -2.28 47.68 14.53
CA ILE A 18 -1.22 46.74 14.94
C ILE A 18 -1.34 45.44 14.13
N SER A 19 -2.55 44.91 13.99
CA SER A 19 -2.83 43.70 13.21
C SER A 19 -2.38 43.85 11.76
N ARG A 20 -2.61 45.00 11.12
CA ARG A 20 -2.10 45.28 9.75
C ARG A 20 -0.58 45.31 9.66
N LEU A 21 0.10 45.70 10.73
CA LEU A 21 1.56 45.72 10.78
C LEU A 21 2.15 44.29 10.90
N SER A 22 1.35 43.30 11.32
CA SER A 22 1.77 41.90 11.40
C SER A 22 2.32 41.40 10.09
N PHE A 23 1.66 41.75 8.97
CA PHE A 23 2.08 41.37 7.64
C PHE A 23 3.53 41.81 7.36
N ALA A 24 3.87 43.04 7.70
CA ALA A 24 5.21 43.58 7.48
C ALA A 24 6.25 42.90 8.39
N VAL A 25 5.88 42.57 9.62
CA VAL A 25 6.74 41.92 10.60
C VAL A 25 6.98 40.46 10.26
N GLU A 26 5.93 39.69 9.99
CA GLU A 26 5.98 38.28 9.61
C GLU A 26 6.81 38.09 8.33
N LEU A 27 6.55 38.93 7.31
CA LEU A 27 7.32 38.91 6.08
C LEU A 27 8.79 39.18 6.36
N ALA A 28 9.08 40.19 7.17
CA ALA A 28 10.46 40.56 7.46
C ALA A 28 11.17 39.48 8.28
N GLU A 29 10.58 38.98 9.38
CA GLU A 29 11.10 37.89 10.21
C GLU A 29 11.41 36.63 9.40
N GLU A 30 10.62 36.29 8.39
CA GLU A 30 10.86 35.11 7.55
C GLU A 30 12.00 35.30 6.55
N PHE A 31 12.17 36.50 5.99
CA PHE A 31 13.38 36.85 5.22
C PHE A 31 14.64 36.91 6.12
N TYR A 32 14.50 37.30 7.39
CA TYR A 32 15.59 37.37 8.37
C TYR A 32 15.97 36.00 8.96
N GLY A 33 14.98 35.16 9.23
CA GLY A 33 15.08 33.93 10.03
C GLY A 33 15.73 32.77 9.29
N ARG A 34 15.68 32.76 7.95
CA ARG A 34 16.35 31.76 7.11
C ARG A 34 17.87 31.80 7.17
N VAL A 35 18.47 32.87 7.70
CA VAL A 35 19.94 33.07 7.68
C VAL A 35 20.55 33.18 9.08
N LYS A 36 19.88 32.65 10.12
CA LYS A 36 20.47 32.53 11.47
C LYS A 36 21.47 31.37 11.58
N GLY A 37 22.39 31.31 10.62
CA GLY A 37 23.54 30.43 10.55
C GLY A 37 24.67 31.17 9.85
N GLN A 38 25.43 31.93 10.63
CA GLN A 38 26.73 32.54 10.32
C GLN A 38 26.87 33.89 9.59
N ASP A 39 25.85 34.53 9.04
CA ASP A 39 25.93 35.97 8.70
C ASP A 39 24.52 36.55 8.60
N VAL A 40 24.22 37.64 9.31
CA VAL A 40 22.91 38.29 9.22
C VAL A 40 22.78 38.89 7.82
N ALA A 41 22.07 38.20 6.91
CA ALA A 41 21.95 38.62 5.52
C ALA A 41 21.12 39.90 5.32
N PHE A 42 20.39 40.40 6.31
CA PHE A 42 19.61 41.64 6.16
C PHE A 42 19.38 42.29 7.51
N GLU A 43 19.70 43.58 7.61
CA GLU A 43 19.48 44.38 8.82
C GLU A 43 18.02 44.91 8.85
N PRO A 44 17.26 44.73 9.95
CA PRO A 44 15.87 45.18 10.02
C PRO A 44 15.76 46.70 9.80
N ALA A 45 14.68 47.13 9.14
CA ALA A 45 14.42 48.54 8.96
C ALA A 45 14.11 49.20 10.31
N LYS A 46 14.62 50.41 10.55
CA LYS A 46 14.16 51.21 11.69
C LYS A 46 12.70 51.60 11.48
N LEU A 47 11.87 51.38 12.50
CA LEU A 47 10.44 51.69 12.45
C LEU A 47 10.20 53.10 13.01
N VAL A 48 9.57 53.97 12.22
CA VAL A 48 9.13 55.30 12.66
C VAL A 48 7.61 55.32 12.67
N TRP A 49 7.03 55.50 13.85
CA TRP A 49 5.59 55.69 14.03
C TRP A 49 5.27 57.15 13.81
N LEU A 50 4.56 57.47 12.73
CA LEU A 50 4.15 58.82 12.41
C LEU A 50 2.67 59.00 12.75
N ILE A 51 2.37 59.78 13.77
CA ILE A 51 1.00 60.03 14.23
C ILE A 51 0.57 61.43 13.75
N GLN A 52 -0.38 61.47 12.83
CA GLN A 52 -0.97 62.72 12.35
C GLN A 52 -2.06 63.21 13.31
N ARG A 53 -2.42 64.50 13.19
CA ARG A 53 -3.51 65.12 13.96
C ARG A 53 -3.35 64.88 15.46
N ASP A 54 -2.18 65.24 15.97
CA ASP A 54 -1.84 65.08 17.39
C ASP A 54 -2.82 65.85 18.29
N PHE A 55 -3.80 65.14 18.84
CA PHE A 55 -4.73 65.65 19.86
C PHE A 55 -4.35 65.16 21.26
N LEU A 56 -3.09 64.80 21.50
CA LEU A 56 -2.66 64.27 22.78
C LEU A 56 -2.67 65.36 23.85
N GLN A 57 -3.53 65.19 24.85
CA GLN A 57 -3.49 65.94 26.10
C GLN A 57 -2.86 65.05 27.19
N GLY A 58 -1.72 65.47 27.72
CA GLY A 58 -1.13 64.87 28.93
C GLY A 58 -0.29 63.60 28.76
N LYS A 59 -0.02 63.14 27.52
CA LYS A 59 0.89 62.01 27.24
C LYS A 59 1.81 62.32 26.05
N SER A 60 3.02 61.76 26.05
CA SER A 60 3.90 61.82 24.89
C SER A 60 3.49 60.80 23.81
N VAL A 61 3.85 61.08 22.56
CA VAL A 61 3.61 60.16 21.43
C VAL A 61 4.34 58.82 21.66
N GLN A 62 5.55 58.88 22.24
CA GLN A 62 6.35 57.69 22.53
C GLN A 62 5.68 56.81 23.60
N GLU A 63 5.08 57.42 24.63
CA GLU A 63 4.27 56.70 25.62
C GLU A 63 3.05 56.03 24.97
N MET A 64 2.37 56.69 24.02
CA MET A 64 1.25 56.06 23.31
C MET A 64 1.69 54.79 22.56
N VAL A 65 2.84 54.83 21.88
CA VAL A 65 3.37 53.64 21.18
C VAL A 65 3.73 52.55 22.17
N HIS A 66 4.37 52.91 23.28
CA HIS A 66 4.73 51.97 24.32
C HIS A 66 3.48 51.28 24.91
N ASP A 67 2.46 52.06 25.29
CA ASP A 67 1.18 51.56 25.80
C ASP A 67 0.49 50.64 24.78
N ALA A 68 0.48 51.01 23.49
CA ALA A 68 -0.17 50.23 22.45
C ALA A 68 0.52 48.88 22.16
N LEU A 69 1.85 48.81 22.36
CA LEU A 69 2.64 47.59 22.20
C LEU A 69 2.66 46.72 23.45
N GLN A 70 2.10 47.17 24.59
CA GLN A 70 1.97 46.31 25.76
C GLN A 70 0.97 45.18 25.51
N ARG A 71 1.29 44.01 26.07
CA ARG A 71 0.46 42.82 25.95
C ARG A 71 -0.90 43.05 26.60
N VAL A 72 -1.96 42.66 25.89
CA VAL A 72 -3.33 42.71 26.42
C VAL A 72 -3.67 41.38 27.10
N PRO A 73 -4.19 41.36 28.34
CA PRO A 73 -4.62 40.14 29.01
C PRO A 73 -5.66 39.36 28.19
N ASN A 74 -5.55 38.02 28.17
CA ASN A 74 -6.43 37.15 27.39
C ASN A 74 -7.09 36.08 28.28
N ASP A 75 -7.84 36.50 29.29
CA ASP A 75 -8.42 35.60 30.29
C ASP A 75 -9.46 34.63 29.72
N LYS A 76 -10.02 34.95 28.54
CA LYS A 76 -11.04 34.14 27.84
C LYS A 76 -10.47 33.22 26.75
N GLY A 77 -9.16 33.24 26.52
CA GLY A 77 -8.50 32.40 25.51
C GLY A 77 -8.91 32.72 24.07
N ASP A 78 -9.16 33.99 23.73
CA ASP A 78 -9.48 34.40 22.37
C ASP A 78 -8.23 34.29 21.48
N LYS A 79 -8.31 33.47 20.43
CA LYS A 79 -7.21 33.24 19.48
C LYS A 79 -6.74 34.52 18.79
N ASN A 80 -7.65 35.47 18.54
CA ASN A 80 -7.31 36.73 17.89
C ASN A 80 -6.43 37.61 18.80
N ILE A 81 -6.75 37.64 20.10
CA ILE A 81 -5.97 38.38 21.09
C ILE A 81 -4.57 37.76 21.24
N ASP A 82 -4.47 36.42 21.23
CA ASP A 82 -3.18 35.73 21.26
C ASP A 82 -2.32 36.06 20.03
N MET A 83 -2.93 36.08 18.84
CA MET A 83 -2.24 36.46 17.61
C MET A 83 -1.74 37.91 17.66
N VAL A 84 -2.60 38.87 18.06
CA VAL A 84 -2.20 40.28 18.19
C VAL A 84 -1.12 40.45 19.26
N ASN A 85 -1.17 39.70 20.35
CA ASN A 85 -0.13 39.72 21.38
C ASN A 85 1.22 39.15 20.90
N GLN A 86 1.22 38.14 20.02
CA GLN A 86 2.44 37.68 19.38
C GLN A 86 3.06 38.79 18.52
N ILE A 87 2.22 39.49 17.75
CA ILE A 87 2.66 40.62 16.91
C ILE A 87 3.24 41.74 17.77
N ARG A 88 2.60 42.08 18.89
CA ARG A 88 3.11 43.05 19.87
C ARG A 88 4.50 42.66 20.38
N ASN A 89 4.72 41.38 20.70
CA ASN A 89 6.04 40.91 21.16
C ASN A 89 7.10 41.03 20.06
N SER A 90 6.79 40.66 18.81
CA SER A 90 7.71 40.81 17.67
C SER A 90 8.03 42.28 17.39
N LEU A 91 7.01 43.14 17.43
CA LEU A 91 7.18 44.59 17.29
C LEU A 91 7.95 45.21 18.46
N ALA A 92 7.80 44.69 19.68
CA ALA A 92 8.56 45.14 20.84
C ALA A 92 10.05 44.78 20.71
N ILE A 93 10.39 43.63 20.12
CA ILE A 93 11.78 43.26 19.81
C ILE A 93 12.38 44.20 18.75
N MET A 94 11.59 44.65 17.77
CA MET A 94 11.98 45.73 16.85
C MET A 94 11.89 47.13 17.49
N GLY A 95 11.24 47.20 18.67
CA GLY A 95 10.77 48.40 19.35
C GLY A 95 11.86 49.17 20.09
N ASP A 96 12.95 48.50 20.49
CA ASP A 96 14.14 49.16 21.04
C ASP A 96 14.82 50.11 20.03
N ASN A 97 14.43 50.01 18.75
CA ASN A 97 14.83 50.92 17.66
C ASN A 97 13.64 51.73 17.07
N SER A 98 12.48 51.73 17.72
CA SER A 98 11.29 52.42 17.23
C SER A 98 11.20 53.87 17.74
N THR A 99 10.98 54.80 16.82
CA THR A 99 10.83 56.23 17.15
C THR A 99 9.41 56.68 16.83
N ALA A 100 8.74 57.30 17.78
CA ALA A 100 7.43 57.89 17.55
C ALA A 100 7.56 59.40 17.31
N PHE A 101 6.82 59.90 16.33
CA PHE A 101 6.81 61.31 15.96
C PHE A 101 5.38 61.75 15.65
N SER A 102 5.00 62.93 16.13
CA SER A 102 3.70 63.51 15.81
C SER A 102 3.77 64.69 14.86
N LEU A 103 2.79 64.75 13.96
CA LEU A 103 2.54 65.88 13.08
C LEU A 103 1.17 66.47 13.40
N PRO A 104 1.08 67.76 13.77
CA PRO A 104 -0.21 68.42 13.96
C PRO A 104 -0.93 68.55 12.61
N GLN A 105 -2.19 68.97 12.65
CA GLN A 105 -2.94 69.20 11.42
C GLN A 105 -2.33 70.39 10.64
N PRO A 106 -1.99 70.22 9.34
CA PRO A 106 -1.36 71.27 8.56
C PRO A 106 -2.25 72.49 8.29
N HIS A 107 -3.54 72.25 8.01
CA HIS A 107 -4.53 73.29 7.74
C HIS A 107 -5.96 72.72 7.91
N LEU A 108 -6.97 73.58 8.10
CA LEU A 108 -8.38 73.19 8.21
C LEU A 108 -8.94 72.63 6.88
N LEU A 109 -8.58 73.27 5.77
CA LEU A 109 -8.98 72.88 4.42
C LEU A 109 -8.07 71.76 3.87
N ARG A 110 -8.45 70.51 4.13
CA ARG A 110 -7.65 69.31 3.78
C ARG A 110 -7.49 69.07 2.27
N THR A 111 -8.45 69.49 1.46
CA THR A 111 -8.48 69.19 0.01
C THR A 111 -7.54 70.07 -0.82
N LYS A 112 -7.04 71.16 -0.26
CA LYS A 112 -6.18 72.13 -0.95
C LYS A 112 -4.74 72.15 -0.43
N LEU A 113 -4.36 71.16 0.39
CA LEU A 113 -3.04 71.14 1.05
C LEU A 113 -1.86 71.15 0.08
N CYS A 114 -2.00 70.55 -1.10
CA CYS A 114 -0.94 70.53 -2.12
C CYS A 114 -0.76 71.86 -2.85
N ASP A 115 -1.79 72.71 -2.87
CA ASP A 115 -1.81 74.00 -3.56
C ASP A 115 -1.38 75.17 -2.65
N MET A 116 -1.34 74.91 -1.34
CA MET A 116 -0.98 75.89 -0.31
C MET A 116 0.54 76.02 -0.18
N LYS A 117 0.99 77.25 0.05
CA LYS A 117 2.39 77.51 0.41
C LYS A 117 2.62 77.33 1.91
N ASP A 118 3.89 77.23 2.31
CA ASP A 118 4.27 77.05 3.70
C ASP A 118 3.78 78.19 4.62
N GLU A 119 3.59 79.41 4.08
CA GLU A 119 3.06 80.55 4.83
C GLU A 119 1.56 80.42 5.15
N GLU A 120 0.83 79.58 4.39
CA GLU A 120 -0.59 79.31 4.57
C GLU A 120 -0.84 78.13 5.52
N LEU A 121 0.21 77.40 5.90
CA LEU A 121 0.12 76.25 6.81
C LEU A 121 0.30 76.69 8.27
N ASP A 122 -0.14 75.84 9.20
CA ASP A 122 0.11 76.03 10.62
C ASP A 122 1.65 76.13 10.87
N PRO A 123 2.16 77.21 11.48
CA PRO A 123 3.59 77.37 11.74
C PRO A 123 4.21 76.24 12.59
N ILE A 124 3.43 75.67 13.50
CA ILE A 124 3.83 74.52 14.33
C ILE A 124 3.95 73.29 13.43
N TYR A 125 3.03 73.09 12.49
CA TYR A 125 3.13 72.02 11.51
C TYR A 125 4.40 72.14 10.68
N VAL A 126 4.68 73.32 10.11
CA VAL A 126 5.88 73.53 9.29
C VAL A 126 7.13 73.23 10.11
N LYS A 127 7.22 73.74 11.34
CA LYS A 127 8.34 73.45 12.26
C LYS A 127 8.47 71.96 12.56
N ARG A 128 7.38 71.26 12.84
CA ARG A 128 7.36 69.81 13.12
C ARG A 128 7.71 68.98 11.88
N ARG A 129 7.25 69.39 10.70
CA ARG A 129 7.60 68.76 9.42
C ARG A 129 9.11 68.85 9.16
N GLU A 130 9.73 70.00 9.41
CA GLU A 130 11.19 70.14 9.28
C GLU A 130 11.95 69.31 10.33
N GLN A 131 11.42 69.18 11.55
CA GLN A 131 11.97 68.26 12.56
C GLN A 131 11.86 66.80 12.13
N LEU A 132 10.74 66.39 11.51
CA LEU A 132 10.58 65.04 10.97
C LEU A 132 11.60 64.75 9.89
N LYS A 133 11.83 65.68 8.95
CA LYS A 133 12.87 65.53 7.91
C LYS A 133 14.24 65.29 8.54
N LYS A 134 14.60 66.07 9.56
CA LYS A 134 15.87 65.91 10.31
C LYS A 134 15.94 64.56 11.03
N LEU A 135 14.84 64.12 11.63
CA LEU A 135 14.76 62.81 12.29
C LEU A 135 14.95 61.68 11.29
N VAL A 136 14.22 61.68 10.17
CA VAL A 136 14.34 60.65 9.14
C VAL A 136 15.78 60.61 8.60
N ALA A 137 16.38 61.77 8.33
CA ALA A 137 17.77 61.86 7.88
C ALA A 137 18.77 61.28 8.91
N SER A 138 18.54 61.47 10.21
CA SER A 138 19.45 60.97 11.25
C SER A 138 19.33 59.46 11.49
N VAL A 139 18.15 58.88 11.27
CA VAL A 139 17.93 57.43 11.43
C VAL A 139 18.21 56.62 10.16
N THR A 140 18.26 57.27 8.99
CA THR A 140 18.49 56.60 7.71
C THR A 140 19.94 56.15 7.60
N ARG A 141 20.13 54.87 7.26
CA ARG A 141 21.44 54.27 6.97
C ARG A 141 21.39 53.54 5.62
N PRO A 142 22.51 53.45 4.89
CA PRO A 142 22.60 52.61 3.71
C PRO A 142 22.14 51.19 4.03
N LYS A 143 21.31 50.61 3.16
CA LYS A 143 20.77 49.27 3.40
C LYS A 143 21.87 48.23 3.23
N ILE A 144 22.03 47.35 4.19
CA ILE A 144 22.98 46.24 4.12
C ILE A 144 22.23 44.95 3.82
N VAL A 145 22.67 44.26 2.76
CA VAL A 145 22.19 42.94 2.35
C VAL A 145 23.42 42.04 2.16
N GLN A 146 23.47 40.91 2.85
CA GLN A 146 24.60 39.97 2.86
C GLN A 146 25.95 40.62 3.18
N GLY A 147 25.95 41.55 4.14
CA GLY A 147 27.16 42.29 4.53
C GLY A 147 27.65 43.34 3.52
N LYS A 148 26.93 43.56 2.40
CA LYS A 148 27.25 44.58 1.39
C LYS A 148 26.20 45.68 1.35
N PHE A 149 26.61 46.89 0.99
CA PHE A 149 25.68 47.99 0.76
C PHE A 149 24.88 47.77 -0.52
N LEU A 150 23.56 47.80 -0.40
CA LEU A 150 22.64 47.62 -1.50
C LEU A 150 22.66 48.83 -2.43
N ASN A 151 23.21 48.65 -3.64
CA ASN A 151 23.16 49.66 -4.69
C ASN A 151 21.89 49.54 -5.57
N GLY A 152 21.70 50.46 -6.51
CA GLY A 152 20.50 50.49 -7.36
C GLY A 152 20.31 49.23 -8.21
N ASN A 153 21.38 48.69 -8.80
CA ASN A 153 21.30 47.49 -9.64
C ASN A 153 20.99 46.26 -8.80
N GLU A 154 21.63 46.14 -7.63
CA GLU A 154 21.38 45.05 -6.68
C GLU A 154 19.96 45.13 -6.09
N PHE A 155 19.45 46.33 -5.86
CA PHE A 155 18.07 46.55 -5.43
C PHE A 155 17.07 46.06 -6.47
N VAL A 156 17.28 46.37 -7.75
CA VAL A 156 16.41 45.89 -8.85
C VAL A 156 16.46 44.37 -8.95
N ALA A 157 17.66 43.78 -9.01
CA ALA A 157 17.82 42.34 -9.07
C ALA A 157 17.17 41.62 -7.88
N PHE A 158 17.29 42.21 -6.68
CA PHE A 158 16.64 41.70 -5.48
C PHE A 158 15.12 41.83 -5.52
N MET A 159 14.59 42.95 -6.02
CA MET A 159 13.16 43.14 -6.19
C MET A 159 12.58 42.15 -7.21
N GLU A 160 13.28 41.89 -8.30
CA GLU A 160 12.90 40.88 -9.29
C GLU A 160 12.84 39.49 -8.66
N GLN A 161 13.82 39.11 -7.84
CA GLN A 161 13.81 37.85 -7.09
C GLN A 161 12.61 37.73 -6.14
N ILE A 162 12.29 38.81 -5.41
CA ILE A 162 11.11 38.85 -4.52
C ILE A 162 9.82 38.75 -5.34
N LEU A 163 9.71 39.49 -6.44
CA LEU A 163 8.52 39.50 -7.30
C LEU A 163 8.32 38.15 -7.99
N GLU A 164 9.39 37.49 -8.43
CA GLU A 164 9.31 36.16 -9.02
C GLU A 164 8.83 35.13 -7.98
N ALA A 165 9.31 35.23 -6.73
CA ALA A 165 8.83 34.41 -5.63
C ALA A 165 7.36 34.67 -5.27
N LEU A 166 6.93 35.94 -5.26
CA LEU A 166 5.54 36.33 -5.00
C LEU A 166 4.60 35.90 -6.14
N ASN A 167 5.00 36.10 -7.40
CA ASN A 167 4.18 35.76 -8.56
C ASN A 167 3.99 34.25 -8.75
N LYS A 168 4.89 33.42 -8.20
CA LYS A 168 4.75 31.96 -8.16
C LYS A 168 3.78 31.47 -7.05
N GLY A 169 3.26 32.36 -6.19
CA GLY A 169 2.32 32.03 -5.12
C GLY A 169 1.18 33.04 -5.01
N GLU A 170 0.01 32.71 -5.55
CA GLU A 170 -1.19 33.56 -5.57
C GLU A 170 -1.61 34.00 -4.16
N ILE A 171 -1.43 35.29 -3.83
CA ILE A 171 -1.76 35.85 -2.51
C ILE A 171 -3.28 36.12 -2.42
N PRO A 172 -4.05 35.38 -1.62
CA PRO A 172 -5.43 35.74 -1.31
C PRO A 172 -5.45 36.80 -0.22
N SER A 173 -6.32 37.79 -0.38
CA SER A 173 -6.45 38.98 0.46
C SER A 173 -6.89 38.74 1.92
N THR A 174 -7.08 37.49 2.35
CA THR A 174 -7.63 37.13 3.68
C THR A 174 -7.04 35.85 4.32
N GLY A 175 -6.11 35.14 3.67
CA GLY A 175 -5.49 33.92 4.20
C GLY A 175 -4.08 34.16 4.79
N SER A 176 -3.62 33.30 5.71
CA SER A 176 -2.24 33.35 6.19
C SER A 176 -1.28 33.12 5.02
N LEU A 177 -0.40 34.08 4.76
CA LEU A 177 0.56 34.06 3.65
C LEU A 177 1.43 32.79 3.67
N VAL A 178 1.73 32.29 4.87
CA VAL A 178 2.49 31.06 5.12
C VAL A 178 1.80 29.83 4.52
N GLU A 179 0.47 29.74 4.63
CA GLU A 179 -0.30 28.62 4.08
C GLU A 179 -0.26 28.60 2.55
N VAL A 180 -0.30 29.77 1.93
CA VAL A 180 -0.26 29.94 0.46
C VAL A 180 1.10 29.50 -0.09
N PHE A 181 2.19 29.97 0.51
CA PHE A 181 3.54 29.57 0.10
C PHE A 181 3.82 28.09 0.34
N ASN A 182 3.27 27.54 1.43
CA ASN A 182 3.45 26.13 1.75
C ASN A 182 2.58 25.21 0.88
N LYS A 183 1.47 25.67 0.32
CA LYS A 183 0.58 24.85 -0.51
C LYS A 183 1.31 24.14 -1.65
N GLY A 184 2.12 24.86 -2.43
CA GLY A 184 2.89 24.25 -3.52
C GLY A 184 4.00 23.29 -3.03
N ILE A 185 4.47 23.43 -1.79
CA ILE A 185 5.44 22.51 -1.17
C ILE A 185 4.71 21.26 -0.68
N LEU A 186 3.55 21.43 -0.04
CA LEU A 186 2.68 20.34 0.40
C LEU A 186 2.34 19.41 -0.75
N GLU A 187 1.87 19.96 -1.87
CA GLU A 187 1.53 19.18 -3.07
C GLU A 187 2.74 18.40 -3.62
N ARG A 188 3.94 19.00 -3.61
CA ARG A 188 5.17 18.29 -4.03
C ARG A 188 5.58 17.18 -3.06
N CYS A 189 5.46 17.41 -1.75
CA CYS A 189 5.79 16.40 -0.74
C CYS A 189 4.80 15.24 -0.78
N LEU A 190 3.51 15.53 -0.94
CA LEU A 190 2.47 14.52 -1.14
C LEU A 190 2.73 13.69 -2.41
N LYS A 191 3.12 14.36 -3.51
CA LYS A 191 3.48 13.68 -4.75
C LYS A 191 4.68 12.76 -4.56
N LEU A 192 5.73 13.22 -3.87
CA LEU A 192 6.89 12.40 -3.53
C LEU A 192 6.50 11.16 -2.71
N TYR A 193 5.67 11.34 -1.67
CA TYR A 193 5.13 10.23 -0.88
C TYR A 193 4.38 9.22 -1.76
N ASN A 194 3.47 9.69 -2.61
CA ASN A 194 2.68 8.84 -3.50
C ASN A 194 3.57 8.09 -4.51
N GLU A 195 4.60 8.73 -5.07
CA GLU A 195 5.56 8.09 -5.99
C GLU A 195 6.39 7.01 -5.28
N ARG A 196 6.76 7.23 -4.01
CA ARG A 196 7.46 6.22 -3.20
C ARG A 196 6.55 5.04 -2.89
N MET A 197 5.32 5.29 -2.46
CA MET A 197 4.34 4.25 -2.16
C MET A 197 3.90 3.48 -3.41
N ALA A 198 3.80 4.12 -4.58
CA ALA A 198 3.45 3.45 -5.84
C ALA A 198 4.52 2.45 -6.32
N LYS A 199 5.78 2.59 -5.88
CA LYS A 199 6.86 1.63 -6.19
C LYS A 199 6.77 0.37 -5.33
N VAL A 200 5.99 0.38 -4.25
CA VAL A 200 5.80 -0.76 -3.36
C VAL A 200 4.89 -1.79 -4.06
N ARG A 201 5.38 -3.02 -4.21
CA ARG A 201 4.59 -4.11 -4.82
C ARG A 201 3.67 -4.73 -3.79
N LEU A 202 2.36 -4.60 -4.01
CA LEU A 202 1.31 -5.21 -3.19
C LEU A 202 0.99 -6.64 -3.68
N PRO A 203 0.54 -7.55 -2.80
CA PRO A 203 0.28 -7.34 -1.37
C PRO A 203 1.50 -7.55 -0.47
N LEU A 204 1.50 -6.92 0.70
CA LEU A 204 2.53 -7.01 1.73
C LEU A 204 1.94 -7.31 3.12
N PRO A 205 2.73 -7.92 4.02
CA PRO A 205 2.40 -7.97 5.45
C PRO A 205 2.25 -6.56 6.04
N GLU A 206 1.39 -6.44 7.06
CA GLU A 206 1.08 -5.15 7.70
C GLU A 206 2.33 -4.42 8.20
N GLN A 207 3.26 -5.13 8.86
CA GLN A 207 4.51 -4.53 9.36
C GLN A 207 5.37 -3.97 8.22
N SER A 208 5.56 -4.73 7.14
CA SER A 208 6.38 -4.29 6.00
C SER A 208 5.74 -3.10 5.26
N LEU A 209 4.40 -3.06 5.21
CA LEU A 209 3.68 -1.92 4.65
C LEU A 209 3.82 -0.68 5.54
N GLN A 210 3.71 -0.84 6.87
CA GLN A 210 3.92 0.23 7.84
C GLN A 210 5.36 0.78 7.76
N ASP A 211 6.36 -0.10 7.66
CA ASP A 211 7.77 0.32 7.51
C ASP A 211 8.02 1.09 6.21
N ALA A 212 7.30 0.74 5.13
CA ALA A 212 7.36 1.49 3.87
C ALA A 212 6.66 2.85 3.98
N HIS A 213 5.53 2.91 4.69
CA HIS A 213 4.83 4.15 5.01
C HIS A 213 5.71 5.09 5.83
N GLU A 214 6.24 4.64 6.98
CA GLU A 214 7.06 5.47 7.87
C GLU A 214 8.31 6.00 7.17
N ARG A 215 8.98 5.18 6.34
CA ARG A 215 10.13 5.64 5.54
C ARG A 215 9.74 6.71 4.53
N SER A 216 8.65 6.49 3.79
CA SER A 216 8.20 7.44 2.75
C SER A 216 7.66 8.74 3.37
N LYS A 217 6.95 8.62 4.50
CA LYS A 217 6.47 9.75 5.30
C LYS A 217 7.63 10.57 5.83
N LYS A 218 8.64 9.92 6.42
CA LYS A 218 9.84 10.60 6.92
C LYS A 218 10.57 11.34 5.81
N GLU A 219 10.77 10.71 4.65
CA GLU A 219 11.41 11.37 3.52
C GLU A 219 10.62 12.61 3.04
N ALA A 220 9.30 12.52 2.97
CA ALA A 220 8.44 13.66 2.61
C ALA A 220 8.50 14.78 3.67
N MET A 221 8.51 14.42 4.96
CA MET A 221 8.63 15.38 6.07
C MET A 221 10.00 16.04 6.11
N ASP A 222 11.09 15.30 5.89
CA ASP A 222 12.45 15.84 5.82
C ASP A 222 12.58 16.87 4.67
N VAL A 223 11.96 16.60 3.51
CA VAL A 223 11.91 17.55 2.39
C VAL A 223 11.06 18.77 2.73
N PHE A 224 9.93 18.57 3.42
CA PHE A 224 9.08 19.66 3.86
C PHE A 224 9.81 20.59 4.84
N ASP A 225 10.45 20.03 5.87
CA ASP A 225 11.23 20.74 6.91
C ASP A 225 12.32 21.64 6.34
N VAL A 226 12.93 21.24 5.22
CA VAL A 226 13.96 22.04 4.53
C VAL A 226 13.35 23.17 3.69
N GLN A 227 12.19 22.95 3.08
CA GLN A 227 11.65 23.86 2.06
C GLN A 227 10.54 24.80 2.57
N HIS A 228 9.84 24.43 3.65
CA HIS A 228 8.65 25.17 4.08
C HIS A 228 8.97 26.60 4.54
N PHE A 229 7.97 27.46 4.41
CA PHE A 229 7.96 28.84 4.87
C PHE A 229 7.29 28.90 6.25
N GLY A 230 7.72 29.79 7.16
CA GLY A 230 7.05 30.01 8.45
C GLY A 230 7.56 29.12 9.59
N ARG A 231 8.65 29.43 10.30
CA ARG A 231 9.13 28.54 11.40
C ARG A 231 8.16 28.45 12.59
N GLN A 232 7.48 29.54 12.95
CA GLN A 232 6.50 29.57 14.05
C GLN A 232 5.05 29.33 13.58
N HIS A 233 4.75 29.65 12.32
CA HIS A 233 3.39 29.60 11.77
C HIS A 233 3.14 28.39 10.85
N ALA A 234 4.15 27.60 10.45
CA ALA A 234 3.96 26.40 9.63
C ALA A 234 3.37 25.20 10.38
N LYS A 235 3.17 25.27 11.70
CA LYS A 235 2.59 24.15 12.47
C LYS A 235 1.29 23.64 11.85
N LYS A 236 0.45 24.55 11.34
CA LYS A 236 -0.79 24.19 10.64
C LYS A 236 -0.52 23.49 9.29
N SER A 237 0.46 23.96 8.52
CA SER A 237 0.87 23.31 7.27
C SER A 237 1.49 21.92 7.50
N VAL A 238 2.29 21.75 8.57
CA VAL A 238 2.86 20.44 8.95
C VAL A 238 1.73 19.46 9.31
N MET A 239 0.76 19.90 10.12
CA MET A 239 -0.41 19.08 10.46
C MET A 239 -1.21 18.71 9.22
N GLN A 240 -1.41 19.66 8.29
CA GLN A 240 -2.10 19.40 7.03
C GLN A 240 -1.37 18.35 6.18
N LEU A 241 -0.03 18.43 6.07
CA LEU A 241 0.76 17.42 5.35
C LEU A 241 0.57 16.03 5.97
N ASP A 242 0.61 15.94 7.29
CA ASP A 242 0.42 14.68 8.01
C ASP A 242 -0.97 14.08 7.73
N GLU A 243 -2.03 14.91 7.81
CA GLU A 243 -3.41 14.49 7.53
C GLU A 243 -3.57 13.98 6.10
N GLU A 244 -3.07 14.70 5.09
CA GLU A 244 -3.16 14.29 3.69
C GLU A 244 -2.35 13.01 3.40
N ILE A 245 -1.18 12.84 4.04
CA ILE A 245 -0.39 11.60 3.97
C ILE A 245 -1.15 10.43 4.61
N GLN A 246 -1.82 10.64 5.75
CA GLN A 246 -2.64 9.60 6.40
C GLN A 246 -3.83 9.20 5.53
N GLU A 247 -4.47 10.15 4.85
CA GLU A 247 -5.56 9.85 3.92
C GLU A 247 -5.07 9.04 2.71
N ALA A 248 -3.95 9.45 2.10
CA ALA A 248 -3.32 8.69 1.03
C ALA A 248 -2.92 7.27 1.49
N TYR A 249 -2.44 7.13 2.74
CA TYR A 249 -2.07 5.83 3.30
C TYR A 249 -3.28 4.89 3.45
N LYS A 250 -4.43 5.40 3.89
CA LYS A 250 -5.67 4.59 3.96
C LYS A 250 -6.03 3.98 2.61
N ASN A 251 -5.87 4.74 1.52
CA ASN A 251 -6.11 4.23 0.17
C ASN A 251 -5.15 3.08 -0.19
N VAL A 252 -3.88 3.17 0.21
CA VAL A 252 -2.90 2.09 0.01
C VAL A 252 -3.24 0.85 0.84
N ILE A 253 -3.69 1.02 2.10
CA ILE A 253 -4.14 -0.11 2.95
C ILE A 253 -5.31 -0.84 2.28
N MET A 254 -6.33 -0.11 1.81
CA MET A 254 -7.47 -0.71 1.11
C MET A 254 -7.04 -1.45 -0.16
N ALA A 255 -6.11 -0.88 -0.94
CA ALA A 255 -5.56 -1.55 -2.11
C ALA A 255 -4.77 -2.83 -1.75
N ASN A 256 -4.02 -2.81 -0.64
CA ASN A 256 -3.28 -3.96 -0.14
C ASN A 256 -4.22 -5.10 0.30
N GLU A 257 -5.28 -4.76 1.04
CA GLU A 257 -6.29 -5.72 1.48
C GLU A 257 -7.04 -6.35 0.31
N TYR A 258 -7.39 -5.54 -0.70
CA TYR A 258 -8.02 -6.04 -1.92
C TYR A 258 -7.13 -7.05 -2.66
N GLN A 259 -5.84 -6.71 -2.89
CA GLN A 259 -4.92 -7.61 -3.59
C GLN A 259 -4.62 -8.89 -2.78
N SER A 260 -4.47 -8.76 -1.46
CA SER A 260 -4.28 -9.90 -0.55
C SER A 260 -5.48 -10.83 -0.62
N SER A 261 -6.70 -10.30 -0.52
CA SER A 261 -7.94 -11.06 -0.61
C SER A 261 -8.06 -11.78 -1.95
N LYS A 262 -7.79 -11.10 -3.06
CA LYS A 262 -7.86 -11.69 -4.41
C LYS A 262 -6.92 -12.89 -4.58
N ILE A 263 -5.67 -12.77 -4.11
CA ILE A 263 -4.68 -13.87 -4.21
C ILE A 263 -5.11 -15.04 -3.32
N CYS A 264 -5.44 -14.78 -2.05
CA CYS A 264 -5.81 -15.83 -1.10
C CYS A 264 -7.13 -16.53 -1.47
N GLU A 265 -8.10 -15.81 -2.03
CA GLU A 265 -9.33 -16.38 -2.57
C GLU A 265 -9.05 -17.28 -3.78
N SER A 266 -8.25 -16.81 -4.74
CA SER A 266 -7.88 -17.62 -5.91
C SER A 266 -7.15 -18.92 -5.52
N LEU A 267 -6.31 -18.87 -4.49
CA LEU A 267 -5.65 -20.04 -3.91
C LEU A 267 -6.64 -20.98 -3.24
N TYR A 268 -7.59 -20.42 -2.47
CA TYR A 268 -8.65 -21.17 -1.82
C TYR A 268 -9.50 -21.92 -2.84
N THR A 269 -10.04 -21.24 -3.86
CA THR A 269 -10.87 -21.87 -4.90
C THR A 269 -10.11 -22.93 -5.68
N ARG A 270 -8.86 -22.65 -6.08
CA ARG A 270 -8.01 -23.63 -6.77
C ARG A 270 -7.78 -24.89 -5.93
N CYS A 271 -7.65 -24.75 -4.61
CA CYS A 271 -7.52 -25.88 -3.71
C CYS A 271 -8.84 -26.63 -3.49
N GLU A 272 -9.95 -25.91 -3.37
CA GLU A 272 -11.29 -26.49 -3.30
C GLU A 272 -11.58 -27.35 -4.55
N ASP A 273 -11.41 -26.78 -5.74
CA ASP A 273 -11.57 -27.48 -7.03
C ASP A 273 -10.70 -28.75 -7.10
N LYS A 274 -9.46 -28.66 -6.64
CA LYS A 274 -8.54 -29.79 -6.62
C LYS A 274 -8.99 -30.87 -5.64
N MET A 275 -9.49 -30.50 -4.47
CA MET A 275 -10.02 -31.46 -3.49
C MET A 275 -11.27 -32.17 -4.04
N ASP A 276 -12.15 -31.42 -4.72
CA ASP A 276 -13.36 -31.98 -5.33
C ASP A 276 -13.01 -32.95 -6.48
N GLN A 277 -12.04 -32.60 -7.33
CA GLN A 277 -11.54 -33.51 -8.37
C GLN A 277 -10.98 -34.81 -7.78
N LEU A 278 -10.24 -34.73 -6.67
CA LEU A 278 -9.67 -35.91 -6.00
C LEU A 278 -10.74 -36.79 -5.33
N GLN A 279 -11.92 -36.24 -4.97
CA GLN A 279 -13.04 -37.02 -4.44
C GLN A 279 -13.75 -37.86 -5.52
N VAL A 280 -13.70 -37.45 -6.79
CA VAL A 280 -14.45 -38.10 -7.89
C VAL A 280 -13.60 -39.07 -8.73
N LEU A 281 -12.36 -39.36 -8.30
CA LEU A 281 -11.50 -40.34 -8.97
C LEU A 281 -12.18 -41.72 -9.11
N ARG A 282 -11.95 -42.41 -10.24
CA ARG A 282 -12.57 -43.71 -10.51
C ARG A 282 -12.03 -44.79 -9.59
N LEU A 283 -10.72 -44.77 -9.38
CA LEU A 283 -10.06 -45.57 -8.35
C LEU A 283 -9.71 -44.67 -7.16
N PRO A 284 -10.38 -44.83 -6.01
CA PRO A 284 -10.11 -44.02 -4.85
C PRO A 284 -8.72 -44.35 -4.28
N SER A 285 -7.91 -43.31 -4.01
CA SER A 285 -6.60 -43.44 -3.36
C SER A 285 -6.41 -42.35 -2.30
N MET A 286 -6.17 -42.79 -1.07
CA MET A 286 -5.86 -41.97 0.09
C MET A 286 -4.49 -41.28 -0.06
N ALA A 287 -3.52 -41.96 -0.68
CA ALA A 287 -2.18 -41.38 -0.91
C ALA A 287 -2.24 -40.14 -1.81
N LYS A 288 -2.99 -40.20 -2.93
CA LYS A 288 -3.17 -39.05 -3.83
C LYS A 288 -3.90 -37.91 -3.16
N PHE A 289 -4.95 -38.22 -2.38
CA PHE A 289 -5.69 -37.20 -1.62
C PHE A 289 -4.77 -36.49 -0.61
N ASN A 290 -4.01 -37.24 0.19
CA ASN A 290 -3.07 -36.68 1.17
C ASN A 290 -1.94 -35.87 0.52
N ALA A 291 -1.43 -36.29 -0.63
CA ALA A 291 -0.45 -35.52 -1.39
C ALA A 291 -1.03 -34.20 -1.91
N GLY A 292 -2.26 -34.23 -2.45
CA GLY A 292 -2.98 -33.03 -2.87
C GLY A 292 -3.26 -32.08 -1.70
N PHE A 293 -3.66 -32.62 -0.55
CA PHE A 293 -3.90 -31.89 0.69
C PHE A 293 -2.62 -31.17 1.16
N LEU A 294 -1.50 -31.89 1.24
CA LEU A 294 -0.23 -31.32 1.68
C LEU A 294 0.23 -30.22 0.72
N GLN A 295 0.12 -30.46 -0.60
CA GLN A 295 0.46 -29.48 -1.61
C GLN A 295 -0.38 -28.21 -1.46
N CYS A 296 -1.69 -28.34 -1.21
CA CYS A 296 -2.57 -27.20 -1.00
C CYS A 296 -2.21 -26.38 0.24
N ASN A 297 -1.92 -27.05 1.34
CA ASN A 297 -1.51 -26.39 2.57
C ASN A 297 -0.17 -25.63 2.38
N GLN A 298 0.80 -26.26 1.71
CA GLN A 298 2.09 -25.65 1.40
C GLN A 298 1.97 -24.47 0.43
N SER A 299 1.21 -24.62 -0.67
CA SER A 299 1.01 -23.54 -1.63
C SER A 299 0.30 -22.36 -0.99
N PHE A 300 -0.71 -22.61 -0.15
CA PHE A 300 -1.41 -21.54 0.55
C PHE A 300 -0.48 -20.80 1.53
N ALA A 301 0.29 -21.53 2.34
CA ALA A 301 1.20 -20.94 3.32
C ALA A 301 2.27 -20.04 2.68
N HIS A 302 2.77 -20.41 1.49
CA HIS A 302 3.81 -19.70 0.77
C HIS A 302 3.28 -18.56 -0.13
N GLU A 303 2.19 -18.77 -0.86
CA GLU A 303 1.68 -17.81 -1.85
C GLU A 303 0.68 -16.79 -1.27
N CYS A 304 -0.08 -17.13 -0.22
CA CYS A 304 -1.01 -16.19 0.41
C CYS A 304 -0.25 -15.28 1.40
N VAL A 305 -0.25 -13.98 1.10
CA VAL A 305 0.47 -12.93 1.84
C VAL A 305 -0.46 -11.74 2.04
N GLY A 306 -0.29 -11.05 3.18
CA GLY A 306 -1.00 -9.82 3.52
C GLY A 306 -2.07 -10.01 4.60
N PRO A 307 -2.87 -8.96 4.86
CA PRO A 307 -3.80 -8.91 6.00
C PRO A 307 -4.89 -9.99 5.92
N SER A 308 -5.29 -10.39 4.70
CA SER A 308 -6.37 -11.37 4.50
C SER A 308 -5.95 -12.81 4.82
N LYS A 309 -4.64 -13.07 5.02
CA LYS A 309 -4.11 -14.42 5.25
C LYS A 309 -4.76 -15.12 6.43
N ALA A 310 -4.83 -14.48 7.60
CA ALA A 310 -5.34 -15.12 8.81
C ALA A 310 -6.81 -15.57 8.67
N ASN A 311 -7.64 -14.73 8.03
CA ASN A 311 -9.05 -15.06 7.77
C ASN A 311 -9.18 -16.23 6.78
N TYR A 312 -8.45 -16.20 5.67
CA TYR A 312 -8.48 -17.27 4.68
C TYR A 312 -7.83 -18.57 5.18
N GLU A 313 -6.85 -18.51 6.08
CA GLU A 313 -6.23 -19.67 6.71
C GLU A 313 -7.25 -20.44 7.56
N GLN A 314 -8.05 -19.75 8.36
CA GLN A 314 -9.14 -20.38 9.12
C GLN A 314 -10.19 -21.02 8.20
N ARG A 315 -10.58 -20.33 7.11
CA ARG A 315 -11.52 -20.86 6.11
C ARG A 315 -10.96 -22.09 5.41
N MET A 316 -9.69 -22.04 5.00
CA MET A 316 -8.98 -23.14 4.35
C MET A 316 -8.91 -24.37 5.25
N MET A 317 -8.50 -24.21 6.52
CA MET A 317 -8.42 -25.33 7.47
C MET A 317 -9.78 -26.00 7.69
N LYS A 318 -10.86 -25.21 7.75
CA LYS A 318 -12.23 -25.73 7.86
C LYS A 318 -12.66 -26.50 6.60
N MET A 319 -12.40 -25.95 5.41
CA MET A 319 -12.71 -26.61 4.14
C MET A 319 -11.93 -27.92 4.00
N LEU A 320 -10.61 -27.89 4.19
CA LEU A 320 -9.74 -29.05 4.13
C LEU A 320 -10.14 -30.14 5.13
N GLY A 321 -10.51 -29.75 6.36
CA GLY A 321 -11.03 -30.68 7.37
C GLY A 321 -12.33 -31.36 6.95
N LYS A 322 -13.28 -30.58 6.38
CA LYS A 322 -14.55 -31.10 5.85
C LYS A 322 -14.34 -32.02 4.65
N SER A 323 -13.52 -31.62 3.69
CA SER A 323 -13.22 -32.42 2.50
C SER A 323 -12.53 -33.73 2.87
N ARG A 324 -11.63 -33.72 3.85
CA ARG A 324 -10.97 -34.94 4.36
C ARG A 324 -11.96 -35.92 5.00
N SER A 325 -12.86 -35.44 5.87
CA SER A 325 -13.83 -36.33 6.52
C SER A 325 -14.84 -36.92 5.54
N LEU A 326 -15.31 -36.12 4.57
CA LEU A 326 -16.15 -36.58 3.48
C LEU A 326 -15.44 -37.61 2.60
N PHE A 327 -14.18 -37.33 2.21
CA PHE A 327 -13.38 -38.25 1.41
C PHE A 327 -13.19 -39.60 2.11
N ILE A 328 -12.81 -39.63 3.39
CA ILE A 328 -12.60 -40.88 4.13
C ILE A 328 -13.89 -41.72 4.19
N LYS A 329 -15.05 -41.08 4.40
CA LYS A 329 -16.34 -41.78 4.44
C LYS A 329 -16.68 -42.42 3.09
N GLU A 330 -16.58 -41.65 2.01
CA GLU A 330 -16.87 -42.11 0.65
C GLU A 330 -15.84 -43.14 0.15
N TYR A 331 -14.55 -42.93 0.46
CA TYR A 331 -13.43 -43.81 0.13
C TYR A 331 -13.69 -45.24 0.61
N ASN A 332 -14.00 -45.40 1.90
CA ASN A 332 -14.20 -46.72 2.48
C ASN A 332 -15.40 -47.45 1.86
N HIS A 333 -16.50 -46.72 1.62
CA HIS A 333 -17.70 -47.28 1.00
C HIS A 333 -17.45 -47.68 -0.47
N ARG A 334 -16.76 -46.84 -1.25
CA ARG A 334 -16.40 -47.16 -2.64
C ARG A 334 -15.42 -48.31 -2.73
N LEU A 335 -14.41 -48.35 -1.86
CA LEU A 335 -13.44 -49.43 -1.82
C LEU A 335 -14.13 -50.77 -1.50
N PHE A 336 -15.03 -50.78 -0.52
CA PHE A 336 -15.82 -51.97 -0.19
C PHE A 336 -16.60 -52.48 -1.41
N ASN A 337 -17.34 -51.61 -2.10
CA ASN A 337 -18.10 -51.98 -3.29
C ASN A 337 -17.19 -52.49 -4.43
N TRP A 338 -16.04 -51.84 -4.65
CA TRP A 338 -15.05 -52.27 -5.63
C TRP A 338 -14.45 -53.64 -5.29
N LEU A 339 -14.16 -53.92 -4.03
CA LEU A 339 -13.63 -55.21 -3.58
C LEU A 339 -14.66 -56.33 -3.75
N VAL A 340 -15.93 -56.07 -3.46
CA VAL A 340 -17.03 -57.03 -3.70
C VAL A 340 -17.14 -57.34 -5.19
N ALA A 341 -17.21 -56.30 -6.04
CA ALA A 341 -17.27 -56.48 -7.50
C ALA A 341 -16.03 -57.21 -8.05
N PHE A 342 -14.84 -56.83 -7.57
CA PHE A 342 -13.58 -57.45 -7.95
C PHE A 342 -13.53 -58.94 -7.57
N SER A 343 -13.99 -59.31 -6.38
CA SER A 343 -14.02 -60.71 -5.94
C SER A 343 -14.91 -61.58 -6.84
N LEU A 344 -16.09 -61.09 -7.24
CA LEU A 344 -16.99 -61.79 -8.16
C LEU A 344 -16.37 -61.95 -9.57
N VAL A 345 -15.75 -60.89 -10.10
CA VAL A 345 -15.05 -60.95 -11.38
C VAL A 345 -13.90 -61.95 -11.33
N MET A 346 -13.13 -61.97 -10.24
CA MET A 346 -12.01 -62.89 -10.07
C MET A 346 -12.44 -64.36 -9.96
N VAL A 347 -13.62 -64.67 -9.41
CA VAL A 347 -14.20 -66.02 -9.46
C VAL A 347 -14.43 -66.45 -10.91
N VAL A 348 -15.03 -65.59 -11.74
CA VAL A 348 -15.27 -65.88 -13.17
C VAL A 348 -13.95 -66.03 -13.93
N VAL A 349 -12.99 -65.13 -13.72
CA VAL A 349 -11.66 -65.21 -14.37
C VAL A 349 -10.90 -66.46 -13.94
N GLY A 350 -10.87 -66.77 -12.65
CA GLY A 350 -10.22 -67.97 -12.11
C GLY A 350 -10.77 -69.25 -12.73
N ARG A 351 -12.11 -69.36 -12.83
CA ARG A 351 -12.80 -70.53 -13.35
C ARG A 351 -12.70 -70.69 -14.87
N PHE A 352 -12.89 -69.61 -15.63
CA PHE A 352 -13.07 -69.69 -17.09
C PHE A 352 -11.85 -69.28 -17.92
N ILE A 353 -10.95 -68.46 -17.37
CA ILE A 353 -9.80 -67.91 -18.09
C ILE A 353 -8.51 -68.61 -17.64
N LEU A 354 -8.18 -68.54 -16.36
CA LEU A 354 -6.92 -69.06 -15.82
C LEU A 354 -6.98 -70.57 -15.48
N LYS A 355 -8.19 -71.11 -15.23
CA LYS A 355 -8.42 -72.49 -14.77
C LYS A 355 -7.57 -72.87 -13.56
N PHE A 356 -7.39 -71.93 -12.63
CA PHE A 356 -6.52 -72.08 -11.47
C PHE A 356 -7.35 -72.03 -10.18
N ILE A 357 -7.49 -73.18 -9.53
CA ILE A 357 -8.42 -73.41 -8.42
C ILE A 357 -8.07 -72.55 -7.19
N MET A 358 -6.78 -72.28 -6.93
CA MET A 358 -6.39 -71.49 -5.77
C MET A 358 -6.85 -70.02 -5.86
N ILE A 359 -6.88 -69.44 -7.07
CA ILE A 359 -7.41 -68.06 -7.27
C ILE A 359 -8.92 -68.05 -7.06
N GLU A 360 -9.63 -69.08 -7.54
CA GLU A 360 -11.07 -69.22 -7.34
C GLU A 360 -11.41 -69.35 -5.85
N MET A 361 -10.71 -70.23 -5.11
CA MET A 361 -10.91 -70.40 -3.67
C MET A 361 -10.61 -69.11 -2.89
N GLY A 362 -9.52 -68.41 -3.23
CA GLY A 362 -9.18 -67.13 -2.61
C GLY A 362 -10.23 -66.05 -2.85
N ALA A 363 -10.78 -65.97 -4.06
CA ALA A 363 -11.83 -65.01 -4.40
C ALA A 363 -13.16 -65.30 -3.69
N TRP A 364 -13.54 -66.58 -3.54
CA TRP A 364 -14.70 -66.98 -2.75
C TRP A 364 -14.55 -66.67 -1.27
N VAL A 365 -13.38 -66.93 -0.69
CA VAL A 365 -13.09 -66.59 0.72
C VAL A 365 -13.20 -65.09 0.94
N LEU A 366 -12.64 -64.27 0.04
CA LEU A 366 -12.75 -62.81 0.12
C LEU A 366 -14.21 -62.33 0.01
N PHE A 367 -14.98 -62.88 -0.93
CA PHE A 367 -16.39 -62.53 -1.11
C PHE A 367 -17.24 -62.88 0.12
N ILE A 368 -17.10 -64.11 0.63
CA ILE A 368 -17.81 -64.57 1.83
C ILE A 368 -17.42 -63.70 3.02
N PHE A 369 -16.13 -63.37 3.18
CA PHE A 369 -15.69 -62.48 4.25
C PHE A 369 -16.39 -61.11 4.18
N LEU A 370 -16.40 -60.46 3.01
CA LEU A 370 -17.00 -59.14 2.84
C LEU A 370 -18.52 -59.12 3.07
N GLU A 371 -19.26 -60.11 2.56
CA GLU A 371 -20.73 -60.23 2.75
C GLU A 371 -21.13 -60.68 4.16
N THR A 372 -20.38 -61.61 4.76
CA THR A 372 -20.68 -62.11 6.11
C THR A 372 -20.43 -61.02 7.15
N TYR A 373 -19.38 -60.22 6.95
CA TYR A 373 -19.04 -59.13 7.87
C TYR A 373 -20.12 -58.05 7.92
N THR A 374 -20.67 -57.63 6.78
CA THR A 374 -21.73 -56.61 6.73
C THR A 374 -23.04 -57.09 7.34
N ARG A 375 -23.37 -58.38 7.20
CA ARG A 375 -24.56 -58.98 7.81
C ARG A 375 -24.44 -59.21 9.31
N MET A 376 -23.23 -59.47 9.81
CA MET A 376 -23.00 -59.75 11.23
C MET A 376 -23.03 -58.48 12.10
N PHE A 377 -22.54 -57.34 11.59
CA PHE A 377 -22.40 -56.10 12.38
C PHE A 377 -23.39 -55.00 12.01
N TRP A 378 -24.39 -55.29 11.15
CA TRP A 378 -25.47 -54.39 10.71
C TRP A 378 -25.02 -53.06 10.06
N SER A 379 -23.72 -52.71 10.07
CA SER A 379 -23.13 -51.52 9.45
C SER A 379 -21.69 -51.78 9.00
N ALA A 380 -21.33 -51.27 7.82
CA ALA A 380 -19.97 -51.33 7.28
C ALA A 380 -18.97 -50.43 8.03
N GLU A 381 -19.45 -49.47 8.83
CA GLU A 381 -18.60 -48.52 9.56
C GLU A 381 -17.77 -49.20 10.65
N SER A 382 -18.29 -50.26 11.26
CA SER A 382 -17.57 -51.10 12.24
C SER A 382 -16.38 -51.88 11.62
N LEU A 383 -16.41 -52.12 10.30
CA LEU A 383 -15.32 -52.78 9.57
C LEU A 383 -14.11 -51.84 9.43
N TYR A 384 -14.35 -50.54 9.28
CA TYR A 384 -13.31 -49.58 8.92
C TYR A 384 -12.25 -49.36 10.00
N TYR A 385 -12.55 -49.74 11.25
CA TYR A 385 -11.65 -49.66 12.40
C TYR A 385 -10.95 -51.00 12.73
N ASN A 386 -11.22 -52.07 11.96
CA ASN A 386 -10.63 -53.38 12.19
C ASN A 386 -9.22 -53.47 11.59
N PRO A 387 -8.21 -54.04 12.28
CA PRO A 387 -6.86 -54.22 11.74
C PRO A 387 -6.82 -54.99 10.40
N VAL A 388 -7.75 -55.91 10.17
CA VAL A 388 -7.87 -56.65 8.90
C VAL A 388 -8.26 -55.72 7.75
N TRP A 389 -9.14 -54.74 7.99
CA TRP A 389 -9.50 -53.75 6.97
C TRP A 389 -8.32 -52.84 6.63
N HIS A 390 -7.55 -52.41 7.63
CA HIS A 390 -6.34 -51.62 7.40
C HIS A 390 -5.29 -52.36 6.56
N PHE A 391 -5.15 -53.69 6.74
CA PHE A 391 -4.30 -54.51 5.89
C PHE A 391 -4.78 -54.58 4.43
N ILE A 392 -6.10 -54.72 4.22
CA ILE A 392 -6.72 -54.71 2.89
C ILE A 392 -6.54 -53.35 2.21
N VAL A 393 -6.79 -52.25 2.94
CA VAL A 393 -6.57 -50.88 2.46
C VAL A 393 -5.11 -50.65 2.09
N SER A 394 -4.16 -51.08 2.92
CA SER A 394 -2.73 -50.95 2.63
C SER A 394 -2.30 -51.73 1.38
N THR A 395 -2.85 -52.92 1.19
CA THR A 395 -2.61 -53.74 -0.01
C THR A 395 -3.21 -53.07 -1.26
N TRP A 396 -4.44 -52.55 -1.15
CA TRP A 396 -5.10 -51.80 -2.22
C TRP A 396 -4.32 -50.54 -2.61
N GLU A 397 -3.90 -49.72 -1.64
CA GLU A 397 -3.14 -48.50 -1.89
C GLU A 397 -1.79 -48.82 -2.56
N THR A 398 -1.10 -49.89 -2.15
CA THR A 398 0.16 -50.31 -2.78
C THR A 398 -0.04 -50.75 -4.24
N LEU A 399 -1.18 -51.38 -4.53
CA LEU A 399 -1.52 -51.83 -5.88
C LEU A 399 -1.94 -50.67 -6.78
N VAL A 400 -2.85 -49.81 -6.32
CA VAL A 400 -3.42 -48.71 -7.12
C VAL A 400 -2.47 -47.51 -7.22
N TYR A 401 -1.68 -47.26 -6.19
CA TYR A 401 -0.69 -46.19 -6.13
C TYR A 401 0.73 -46.80 -6.14
N SER A 402 1.20 -47.16 -7.34
CA SER A 402 2.59 -47.51 -7.60
C SER A 402 3.31 -46.30 -8.22
N PRO A 403 4.53 -45.94 -7.79
CA PRO A 403 5.32 -44.87 -8.42
C PRO A 403 5.64 -45.12 -9.90
N VAL A 404 5.39 -46.33 -10.42
CA VAL A 404 5.66 -46.72 -11.81
C VAL A 404 4.37 -46.86 -12.66
N LEU A 405 3.20 -47.10 -12.04
CA LEU A 405 1.94 -47.36 -12.75
C LEU A 405 0.76 -46.72 -12.02
N ASP A 406 0.25 -45.61 -12.57
CA ASP A 406 -1.01 -45.02 -12.13
C ASP A 406 -2.20 -45.75 -12.76
N LEU A 407 -2.76 -46.72 -12.02
CA LEU A 407 -3.88 -47.55 -12.50
C LEU A 407 -5.16 -46.75 -12.75
N ASP A 408 -5.37 -45.58 -12.14
CA ASP A 408 -6.56 -44.77 -12.44
C ASP A 408 -6.57 -44.31 -13.91
N ARG A 409 -5.39 -44.03 -14.46
CA ARG A 409 -5.21 -43.61 -15.86
C ARG A 409 -4.95 -44.79 -16.81
N TRP A 410 -4.30 -45.84 -16.33
CA TRP A 410 -3.81 -46.95 -17.16
C TRP A 410 -4.60 -48.25 -17.03
N ALA A 411 -5.56 -48.39 -16.09
CA ALA A 411 -6.34 -49.61 -15.91
C ALA A 411 -7.11 -50.02 -17.17
N VAL A 412 -7.74 -49.07 -17.87
CA VAL A 412 -8.50 -49.35 -19.09
C VAL A 412 -7.57 -49.75 -20.25
N PRO A 413 -6.50 -48.99 -20.57
CA PRO A 413 -5.52 -49.41 -21.58
C PRO A 413 -4.88 -50.78 -21.30
N LEU A 414 -4.46 -51.03 -20.05
CA LEU A 414 -3.86 -52.31 -19.66
C LEU A 414 -4.87 -53.46 -19.77
N GLY A 415 -6.11 -53.24 -19.33
CA GLY A 415 -7.20 -54.20 -19.47
C GLY A 415 -7.46 -54.56 -20.94
N CYS A 416 -7.50 -53.58 -21.83
CA CYS A 416 -7.63 -53.81 -23.27
C CYS A 416 -6.44 -54.59 -23.84
N MET A 417 -5.20 -54.24 -23.47
CA MET A 417 -3.99 -54.94 -23.92
C MET A 417 -3.98 -56.40 -23.48
N ILE A 418 -4.36 -56.68 -22.23
CA ILE A 418 -4.46 -58.04 -21.69
C ILE A 418 -5.57 -58.81 -22.41
N ALA A 419 -6.73 -58.20 -22.65
CA ALA A 419 -7.83 -58.83 -23.38
C ALA A 419 -7.43 -59.20 -24.81
N VAL A 420 -6.75 -58.28 -25.53
CA VAL A 420 -6.22 -58.54 -26.87
C VAL A 420 -5.16 -59.64 -26.84
N PHE A 421 -4.27 -59.66 -25.85
CA PHE A 421 -3.25 -60.70 -25.70
C PHE A 421 -3.87 -62.07 -25.41
N VAL A 422 -4.89 -62.14 -24.54
CA VAL A 422 -5.63 -63.38 -24.25
C VAL A 422 -6.38 -63.87 -25.48
N LEU A 423 -7.04 -62.97 -26.23
CA LEU A 423 -7.71 -63.32 -27.48
C LEU A 423 -6.70 -63.79 -28.54
N TYR A 424 -5.55 -63.12 -28.66
CA TYR A 424 -4.47 -63.51 -29.54
C TYR A 424 -3.91 -64.89 -29.19
N TRP A 425 -3.65 -65.18 -27.91
CA TRP A 425 -3.21 -66.51 -27.46
C TRP A 425 -4.29 -67.56 -27.73
N ARG A 426 -5.57 -67.26 -27.49
CA ARG A 426 -6.67 -68.21 -27.70
C ARG A 426 -6.94 -68.50 -29.19
N CYS A 427 -6.73 -67.51 -30.06
CA CYS A 427 -6.87 -67.64 -31.52
C CYS A 427 -5.63 -68.27 -32.19
N CYS A 428 -4.41 -67.89 -31.79
CA CYS A 428 -3.17 -68.41 -32.37
C CYS A 428 -2.71 -69.73 -31.73
N GLY A 429 -3.02 -69.97 -30.45
CA GLY A 429 -2.70 -71.21 -29.74
C GLY A 429 -3.50 -72.41 -30.22
N LYS A 430 -4.69 -72.20 -30.78
CA LYS A 430 -5.49 -73.27 -31.42
C LYS A 430 -4.95 -73.75 -32.77
N ARG A 431 -4.00 -73.04 -33.39
CA ARG A 431 -3.41 -73.44 -34.69
C ARG A 431 -2.20 -74.38 -34.59
N LYS A 432 -1.76 -74.80 -33.40
CA LYS A 432 -0.57 -75.66 -33.20
C LYS A 432 -0.86 -77.09 -32.68
N TYR A 433 -1.99 -77.68 -33.04
CA TYR A 433 -2.19 -79.14 -32.96
C TYR A 433 -2.90 -79.62 -34.22
N GLY A 434 -2.13 -79.85 -35.29
CA GLY A 434 -2.70 -80.23 -36.58
C GLY A 434 -1.66 -80.43 -37.68
N SER A 435 -0.58 -81.17 -37.40
CA SER A 435 0.27 -81.71 -38.46
C SER A 435 0.94 -82.99 -37.96
N ARG A 436 0.32 -84.13 -38.30
CA ARG A 436 0.92 -85.47 -38.26
C ARG A 436 2.25 -85.40 -39.03
N GLY A 437 3.36 -85.57 -38.32
CA GLY A 437 4.62 -85.96 -38.96
C GLY A 437 4.50 -87.41 -39.41
N LEU A 438 4.38 -87.64 -40.71
CA LEU A 438 4.69 -88.94 -41.33
C LEU A 438 6.09 -88.81 -41.93
N LEU A 439 6.95 -89.72 -41.48
CA LEU A 439 8.37 -89.85 -41.79
C LEU A 439 8.65 -89.98 -43.30
N PRO A 440 9.82 -89.54 -43.80
CA PRO A 440 10.25 -89.83 -45.16
C PRO A 440 10.68 -91.30 -45.26
N LEU A 441 9.93 -92.10 -46.02
CA LEU A 441 10.37 -93.43 -46.44
C LEU A 441 11.36 -93.29 -47.61
N TYR A 442 12.52 -93.87 -47.37
CA TYR A 442 13.61 -94.14 -48.30
C TYR A 442 13.09 -94.86 -49.55
N ASN A 443 13.13 -94.23 -50.71
CA ASN A 443 12.69 -94.82 -51.97
C ASN A 443 13.92 -95.23 -52.79
N ASN A 444 14.12 -96.55 -52.91
CA ASN A 444 15.23 -97.15 -53.63
C ASN A 444 14.81 -97.50 -55.07
N HIS A 445 15.78 -97.40 -55.97
CA HIS A 445 15.71 -97.58 -57.43
C HIS A 445 14.82 -98.71 -57.97
N LYS A 446 14.06 -98.39 -59.03
CA LYS A 446 13.83 -99.19 -60.26
C LYS A 446 13.13 -98.25 -61.26
N GLY A 447 13.80 -97.77 -62.30
CA GLY A 447 14.12 -98.56 -63.48
C GLY A 447 13.05 -98.27 -64.53
N GLY A 448 13.20 -97.16 -65.25
CA GLY A 448 12.34 -96.81 -66.38
C GLY A 448 12.76 -97.57 -67.63
N THR A 449 11.78 -98.08 -68.37
CA THR A 449 11.93 -98.37 -69.80
C THR A 449 10.67 -97.92 -70.53
N ASN A 450 10.89 -96.93 -71.39
CA ASN A 450 9.99 -96.46 -72.44
C ASN A 450 9.49 -97.61 -73.33
N ARG A 451 8.20 -97.62 -73.67
CA ARG A 451 7.69 -97.64 -75.06
C ARG A 451 6.15 -97.54 -75.12
N PRO A 452 5.56 -97.11 -76.25
CA PRO A 452 4.33 -96.32 -76.30
C PRO A 452 3.09 -97.06 -76.83
N ARG A 453 1.93 -96.48 -76.51
CA ARG A 453 0.64 -96.34 -77.25
C ARG A 453 0.22 -97.43 -78.26
N THR A 454 -1.01 -97.93 -78.07
CA THR A 454 -2.05 -98.08 -79.11
C THR A 454 -3.43 -98.09 -78.47
N ASP A 455 -4.32 -97.29 -79.06
CA ASP A 455 -5.80 -97.22 -79.07
C ASP A 455 -6.61 -97.16 -77.77
#